data_AF-A0A7X6FF56-F1
#
_entry.id   AF-A0A7X6FF56-F1
#
_cell.length_a   1.000
_cell.length_b   1.000
_cell.length_c   1.000
_cell.angle_alpha   90.00
_cell.angle_beta   90.00
_cell.angle_gamma   90.00
#
_symmetry.space_group_name_H-M   'P 1'
#
loop_
_entity.id
_entity.type
_entity.pdbx_description
1 polymer ?
#
loop_
_entity_poly.entity_id
_entity_poly.type
_entity_poly.pdbx_seq_one_letter_code
_entity_poly.pdbx_strand_id
1 'polypeptide(L)'
;MSGQMEILHLRGPLTIKTITNARDIVQVYLQESASLSRSLIIDIDGNADIDLTLPQLLLSARHTAERAGVTIALNKPADGNFLAVLQRAGLLCGDRQQDSFWLEGKAA
;
A
#
# COMPACT_ATOMS: atom_id res chain seq x y z
N MET A 1 -13.53 15.09 9.77
CA MET A 1 -12.35 15.15 10.65
C MET A 1 -11.13 15.08 9.74
N SER A 2 -10.37 16.16 9.57
CA SER A 2 -9.12 16.11 8.80
C SER A 2 -8.13 15.27 9.60
N GLY A 3 -8.11 13.96 9.35
CA GLY A 3 -7.14 13.05 9.95
C GLY A 3 -5.75 13.46 9.52
N GLN A 4 -4.81 13.54 10.46
CA GLN A 4 -3.41 13.73 10.13
C GLN A 4 -2.92 12.49 9.35
N MET A 5 -2.17 12.74 8.29
CA MET A 5 -1.69 11.71 7.37
C MET A 5 -0.17 11.76 7.30
N GLU A 6 0.44 10.58 7.26
CA GLU A 6 1.85 10.39 6.96
C GLU A 6 1.95 9.82 5.53
N ILE A 7 2.87 10.34 4.71
CA ILE A 7 3.04 9.86 3.33
C ILE A 7 4.38 9.15 3.22
N LEU A 8 4.34 7.85 2.91
CA LEU A 8 5.52 7.07 2.57
C LEU A 8 5.66 6.96 1.05
N HIS A 9 6.77 7.47 0.52
CA HIS A 9 7.12 7.29 -0.89
C HIS A 9 7.98 6.04 -1.08
N LEU A 10 7.43 5.05 -1.80
CA LEU A 10 8.15 3.86 -2.24
C LEU A 10 8.71 4.12 -3.64
N ARG A 11 10.05 4.13 -3.75
CA ARG A 11 10.79 4.47 -4.97
C ARG A 11 11.67 3.31 -5.44
N GLY A 12 11.94 3.29 -6.74
CA GLY A 12 12.75 2.26 -7.39
C GLY A 12 11.99 0.94 -7.58
N PRO A 13 12.70 -0.14 -7.96
CA PRO A 13 12.08 -1.45 -8.16
C PRO A 13 11.46 -1.97 -6.86
N LEU A 14 10.22 -2.44 -6.91
CA LEU A 14 9.45 -3.05 -5.83
C LEU A 14 9.18 -4.51 -6.19
N THR A 15 10.25 -5.30 -6.15
CA THR A 15 10.28 -6.70 -6.57
C THR A 15 10.82 -7.58 -5.45
N ILE A 16 10.75 -8.91 -5.59
CA ILE A 16 11.25 -9.87 -4.61
C ILE A 16 12.69 -9.59 -4.15
N LYS A 17 13.55 -9.03 -5.01
CA LYS A 17 14.94 -8.70 -4.68
C LYS A 17 15.08 -7.49 -3.74
N THR A 18 14.12 -6.58 -3.78
CA THR A 18 14.15 -5.30 -3.06
C THR A 18 13.07 -5.20 -1.98
N ILE A 19 12.11 -6.14 -1.95
CA ILE A 19 10.93 -6.06 -1.10
C ILE A 19 11.26 -6.05 0.39
N THR A 20 12.36 -6.67 0.82
CA THR A 20 12.80 -6.62 2.22
C THR A 20 13.07 -5.19 2.68
N ASN A 21 13.70 -4.36 1.84
CA ASN A 21 13.96 -2.96 2.15
C ASN A 21 12.64 -2.17 2.26
N ALA A 22 11.72 -2.40 1.32
CA ALA A 22 10.40 -1.76 1.35
C ALA A 22 9.60 -2.18 2.60
N ARG A 23 9.67 -3.46 2.99
CA ARG A 23 9.03 -3.99 4.20
C ARG A 23 9.55 -3.29 5.44
N ASP A 24 10.86 -3.18 5.59
CA ASP A 24 11.47 -2.60 6.79
C ASP A 24 11.09 -1.11 6.91
N ILE A 25 11.06 -0.37 5.80
CA ILE A 25 10.60 1.02 5.76
C ILE A 25 9.09 1.13 6.09
N VAL A 26 8.25 0.27 5.50
CA VAL A 26 6.81 0.23 5.80
C VAL A 26 6.56 -0.03 7.28
N GLN A 27 7.34 -0.93 7.90
CA GLN A 27 7.21 -1.24 9.32
C GLN A 27 7.53 -0.04 10.22
N VAL A 28 8.58 0.73 9.89
CA VAL A 28 8.92 1.97 10.64
C VAL A 28 7.78 2.98 10.54
N TYR A 29 7.31 3.27 9.33
CA TYR A 29 6.23 4.23 9.11
C TYR A 29 4.91 3.80 9.76
N LEU A 30 4.64 2.50 9.77
CA LEU A 30 3.47 1.94 10.45
C LEU A 30 3.53 2.21 11.96
N GLN A 31 4.68 1.95 12.59
CA GLN A 31 4.88 2.15 14.03
C GLN A 31 4.78 3.62 14.43
N GLU A 32 5.35 4.52 13.61
CA GLU A 32 5.25 5.96 13.80
C GLU A 32 3.80 6.43 13.64
N SER A 33 3.11 5.98 12.59
CA SER A 33 1.70 6.31 12.34
C SER A 33 0.81 5.86 13.48
N ALA A 34 1.04 4.66 14.03
CA ALA A 34 0.30 4.15 15.19
C ALA A 34 0.53 5.03 16.43
N SER A 35 1.79 5.39 16.69
CA SER A 35 2.16 6.20 17.85
C SER A 35 1.59 7.62 17.78
N LEU A 36 1.43 8.16 16.57
CA LEU A 36 0.90 9.50 16.32
C LEU A 36 -0.60 9.52 15.99
N SER A 37 -1.28 8.36 15.98
CA SER A 37 -2.68 8.23 15.55
C SER A 37 -2.94 8.82 14.16
N ARG A 38 -2.03 8.57 13.21
CA ARG A 38 -2.10 9.03 11.82
C ARG A 38 -2.47 7.90 10.87
N SER A 39 -3.09 8.26 9.75
CA SER A 39 -3.21 7.33 8.62
C SER A 39 -1.91 7.31 7.82
N LEU A 40 -1.55 6.14 7.27
CA LEU A 40 -0.39 5.97 6.41
C LEU A 40 -0.82 5.91 4.94
N ILE A 41 -0.33 6.84 4.14
CA ILE A 41 -0.56 6.91 2.70
C ILE A 41 0.68 6.38 1.97
N ILE A 42 0.50 5.35 1.15
CA ILE A 42 1.58 4.75 0.37
C ILE A 42 1.58 5.35 -1.05
N ASP A 43 2.61 6.12 -1.38
CA ASP A 43 2.81 6.67 -2.71
C ASP A 43 3.83 5.82 -3.47
N ILE A 44 3.37 5.17 -4.54
CA ILE A 44 4.19 4.30 -5.38
C ILE A 44 4.49 5.05 -6.67
N ASP A 45 5.74 5.00 -7.12
CA ASP A 45 6.12 5.55 -8.40
C ASP A 45 5.40 4.81 -9.54
N GLY A 46 4.71 5.54 -10.44
CA GLY A 46 3.94 4.95 -11.54
C GLY A 46 4.80 4.17 -12.54
N ASN A 47 6.11 4.43 -12.56
CA ASN A 47 7.06 3.74 -13.42
C ASN A 47 7.87 2.66 -12.67
N ALA A 48 7.48 2.28 -11.45
CA ALA A 48 8.19 1.25 -10.70
C ALA A 48 8.01 -0.15 -11.34
N ASP A 49 9.12 -0.89 -11.40
CA ASP A 49 9.08 -2.33 -11.65
C ASP A 49 8.45 -3.01 -10.43
N ILE A 50 7.27 -3.59 -10.62
CA ILE A 50 6.47 -4.18 -9.56
C ILE A 50 6.25 -5.65 -9.89
N ASP A 51 6.44 -6.52 -8.89
CA ASP A 51 6.00 -7.91 -8.95
C ASP A 51 5.00 -8.21 -7.82
N LEU A 52 4.57 -9.48 -7.72
CA LEU A 52 3.56 -9.95 -6.76
C LEU A 52 3.93 -9.66 -5.29
N THR A 53 5.21 -9.51 -4.97
CA THR A 53 5.64 -9.33 -3.57
C THR A 53 5.21 -7.98 -3.00
N LEU A 54 5.05 -6.94 -3.83
CA LEU A 54 4.52 -5.65 -3.37
C LEU A 54 3.06 -5.73 -2.91
N PRO A 55 2.08 -6.22 -3.72
CA PRO A 55 0.72 -6.43 -3.24
C PRO A 55 0.65 -7.27 -1.96
N GLN A 56 1.45 -8.35 -1.87
CA GLN A 56 1.49 -9.21 -0.69
C GLN A 56 1.99 -8.47 0.55
N LEU A 57 3.04 -7.66 0.41
CA LEU A 57 3.52 -6.79 1.47
C LEU A 57 2.44 -5.82 1.93
N LEU A 58 1.75 -5.15 1.00
CA LEU A 58 0.71 -4.17 1.33
C LEU A 58 -0.49 -4.80 2.03
N LEU A 59 -0.91 -6.00 1.65
CA LEU A 59 -1.95 -6.76 2.35
C LEU A 59 -1.53 -7.13 3.77
N SER A 60 -0.30 -7.62 3.94
CA SER A 60 0.27 -7.95 5.26
C SER A 60 0.37 -6.70 6.16
N ALA A 61 0.84 -5.59 5.60
CA ALA A 61 0.93 -4.31 6.28
C ALA A 61 -0.46 -3.82 6.71
N ARG A 62 -1.48 -3.93 5.83
CA ARG A 62 -2.86 -3.53 6.14
C ARG A 62 -3.45 -4.33 7.30
N HIS A 63 -3.29 -5.65 7.28
CA HIS A 63 -3.72 -6.50 8.40
C HIS A 63 -3.00 -6.16 9.72
N THR A 64 -1.73 -5.77 9.64
CA THR A 64 -0.97 -5.31 10.82
C THR A 64 -1.48 -3.94 11.31
N ALA A 65 -1.77 -3.03 10.39
CA ALA A 65 -2.29 -1.69 10.65
C ALA A 65 -3.66 -1.72 11.34
N GLU A 66 -4.57 -2.56 10.85
CA GLU A 66 -5.91 -2.75 11.41
C GLU A 66 -5.83 -3.14 12.90
N ARG A 67 -4.90 -4.02 13.27
CA ARG A 67 -4.65 -4.41 14.67
C ARG A 67 -4.05 -3.31 15.53
N ALA A 68 -3.39 -2.33 14.91
CA ALA A 68 -2.78 -1.17 15.55
C ALA A 68 -3.68 0.09 15.51
N GLY A 69 -4.89 0.01 14.93
CA GLY A 69 -5.78 1.16 14.76
C GLY A 69 -5.31 2.18 13.71
N VAL A 70 -4.42 1.77 12.80
CA VAL A 70 -3.90 2.61 11.71
C VAL A 70 -4.61 2.25 10.41
N THR A 71 -5.06 3.26 9.68
CA THR A 71 -5.56 3.08 8.30
C THR A 71 -4.40 3.22 7.31
N ILE A 72 -4.29 2.27 6.39
CA ILE A 72 -3.41 2.36 5.22
C ILE A 72 -4.25 2.63 3.97
N ALA A 73 -3.81 3.56 3.13
CA ALA A 73 -4.38 3.77 1.80
C ALA A 73 -3.27 3.99 0.76
N LEU A 74 -3.56 3.70 -0.52
CA LEU A 74 -2.69 4.11 -1.61
C LEU A 74 -2.88 5.60 -1.90
N ASN A 75 -1.83 6.33 -2.29
CA ASN A 75 -1.96 7.74 -2.67
C ASN A 75 -2.82 7.92 -3.94
N LYS A 76 -2.78 6.94 -4.83
CA LYS A 76 -3.54 6.87 -6.10
C LYS A 76 -4.02 5.43 -6.32
N PRO A 77 -5.09 5.22 -7.09
CA PRO A 77 -5.45 3.88 -7.56
C PRO A 77 -4.26 3.17 -8.20
N ALA A 78 -4.19 1.85 -8.03
CA ALA A 78 -3.26 1.02 -8.76
C ALA A 78 -3.52 1.14 -10.26
N ASP A 79 -2.48 1.47 -11.01
CA ASP A 79 -2.52 1.65 -12.46
C ASP A 79 -1.35 0.90 -13.13
N GLY A 80 -1.30 0.97 -14.46
CA GLY A 80 -0.19 0.47 -15.27
C GLY A 80 0.26 -0.96 -14.91
N ASN A 81 1.57 -1.11 -14.66
CA ASN A 81 2.16 -2.39 -14.29
C ASN A 81 1.62 -2.93 -12.95
N PHE A 82 1.34 -2.05 -11.98
CA PHE A 82 0.82 -2.48 -10.67
C PHE A 82 -0.56 -3.14 -10.83
N LEU A 83 -1.46 -2.50 -11.58
CA LEU A 83 -2.78 -3.04 -11.87
C LEU A 83 -2.71 -4.38 -12.61
N ALA A 84 -1.82 -4.49 -13.59
CA ALA A 84 -1.61 -5.74 -14.34
C ALA A 84 -1.13 -6.89 -13.42
N VAL A 85 -0.26 -6.60 -12.45
CA VAL A 85 0.18 -7.58 -11.44
C VAL A 85 -0.99 -8.03 -10.58
N LEU A 86 -1.82 -7.10 -10.07
CA LEU A 86 -2.99 -7.43 -9.25
C LEU A 86 -3.97 -8.35 -10.00
N GLN A 87 -4.25 -8.05 -11.27
CA GLN A 87 -5.13 -8.87 -12.12
C GLN A 87 -4.56 -10.28 -12.33
N ARG A 88 -3.29 -10.39 -12.74
CA ARG A 88 -2.63 -11.68 -13.00
C ARG A 88 -2.51 -12.54 -11.74
N ALA A 89 -2.41 -11.90 -10.58
CA ALA A 89 -2.34 -12.56 -9.29
C ALA A 89 -3.70 -13.01 -8.75
N GLY A 90 -4.81 -12.64 -9.40
CA GLY A 90 -6.16 -12.91 -8.90
C GLY A 90 -6.50 -12.15 -7.62
N LEU A 91 -5.86 -10.98 -7.40
CA LEU A 91 -6.09 -10.13 -6.22
C LEU A 91 -7.24 -9.12 -6.41
N LEU A 92 -7.80 -9.06 -7.62
CA LEU A 92 -9.04 -8.34 -7.91
C LEU A 92 -10.15 -9.37 -8.15
N CYS A 93 -11.24 -9.23 -7.40
CA CYS A 93 -12.36 -10.17 -7.46
C CYS A 93 -13.56 -9.62 -8.26
N GLY A 94 -13.50 -8.36 -8.70
CA GLY A 94 -14.59 -7.68 -9.40
C GLY A 94 -15.66 -7.13 -8.48
N ASP A 95 -15.55 -7.36 -7.16
CA ASP A 95 -16.37 -6.70 -6.15
C ASP A 95 -15.72 -5.36 -5.76
N ARG A 96 -16.47 -4.27 -5.97
CA ARG A 96 -15.97 -2.91 -5.76
C ARG A 96 -15.52 -2.67 -4.32
N GLN A 97 -16.23 -3.23 -3.34
CA GLN A 97 -15.91 -2.99 -1.93
C GLN A 97 -14.63 -3.73 -1.53
N GLN A 98 -14.46 -4.97 -1.99
CA GLN A 98 -13.25 -5.75 -1.72
C GLN A 98 -12.02 -5.20 -2.47
N ASP A 99 -12.22 -4.71 -3.68
CA ASP A 99 -11.15 -4.18 -4.53
C ASP A 99 -10.85 -2.70 -4.24
N SER A 100 -11.66 -2.03 -3.41
CA SER A 100 -11.59 -0.57 -3.12
C SER A 100 -10.20 -0.11 -2.70
N PHE A 101 -9.52 -0.88 -1.85
CA PHE A 101 -8.16 -0.57 -1.40
C PHE A 101 -7.18 -0.34 -2.56
N TRP A 102 -7.33 -1.12 -3.64
CA TRP A 102 -6.49 -1.00 -4.82
C TRP A 102 -7.00 0.07 -5.79
N LEU A 103 -8.33 0.24 -5.91
CA LEU A 103 -8.93 0.96 -7.03
C LEU A 103 -9.42 2.38 -6.72
N GLU A 104 -9.50 2.77 -5.45
CA GLU A 104 -10.06 4.08 -5.06
C GLU A 104 -8.98 5.09 -4.64
N GLY A 105 -7.77 4.63 -4.30
CA GLY A 105 -6.71 5.49 -3.77
C GLY A 105 -7.12 6.15 -2.45
N LYS A 106 -6.42 7.21 -2.03
CA LYS A 106 -6.82 8.00 -0.86
C LYS A 106 -8.14 8.65 -1.22
N ALA A 107 -9.17 8.41 -0.41
CA ALA A 107 -10.44 9.10 -0.56
C ALA A 107 -10.15 10.62 -0.59
N ALA A 108 -10.48 11.26 -1.71
CA ALA A 108 -10.37 12.70 -1.88
C ALA A 108 -11.28 13.44 -0.87
#